data_AF-A0A3B9KBX9-F1
#
_entry.id   AF-A0A3B9KBX9-F1
#
_cell.length_a   1.000
_cell.length_b   1.000
_cell.length_c   1.000
_cell.angle_alpha   90.00
_cell.angle_beta   90.00
_cell.angle_gamma   90.00
#
_symmetry.space_group_name_H-M   'P 1'
#
loop_
_entity.id
_entity.type
_entity.pdbx_description
1 polymer ?
#
loop_
_entity_poly.entity_id
_entity_poly.type
_entity_poly.pdbx_seq_one_letter_code
_entity_poly.pdbx_strand_id
1 'polypeptide(L)'
;MSLQTIAPQGWSDDGTTLKAPNGRVVEKGFRQWIVTHNWDPANLPLENEHGQTPLEMSNPALGGGTQQMFCQTVLEWMPARGVFEMWTGKEFLALRQQLDRLTQQVQSLQQQLTSLKGHA
;
A
#
# COMPACT_ATOMS: atom_id res chain seq x y z
N MET A 1 5.24 8.03 -32.03
CA MET A 1 3.88 7.61 -31.65
C MET A 1 3.61 8.14 -30.25
N SER A 2 2.68 9.10 -30.11
CA SER A 2 2.19 9.50 -28.80
C SER A 2 1.28 8.39 -28.27
N LEU A 3 1.63 7.80 -27.12
CA LEU A 3 0.72 6.91 -26.41
C LEU A 3 -0.49 7.74 -25.98
N GLN A 4 -1.69 7.32 -26.39
CA GLN A 4 -2.93 7.97 -25.98
C GLN A 4 -3.15 7.61 -24.50
N THR A 5 -2.98 8.59 -23.60
CA THR A 5 -3.25 8.43 -22.17
C THR A 5 -4.75 8.43 -21.95
N ILE A 6 -5.32 7.32 -21.48
CA ILE A 6 -6.75 7.19 -21.24
C ILE A 6 -6.96 7.05 -19.74
N ALA A 7 -7.59 8.05 -19.13
CA ALA A 7 -8.01 7.95 -17.74
C ALA A 7 -9.06 6.83 -17.58
N PRO A 8 -9.04 6.07 -16.47
CA PRO A 8 -10.07 5.07 -16.22
C PRO A 8 -11.47 5.68 -16.24
N GLN A 9 -12.47 4.90 -16.65
CA GLN A 9 -13.85 5.37 -16.76
C GLN A 9 -14.34 6.02 -15.45
N GLY A 10 -14.87 7.24 -15.53
CA GLY A 10 -15.40 7.98 -14.38
C GLY A 10 -14.34 8.74 -13.57
N TRP A 11 -13.06 8.61 -13.92
CA TRP A 11 -11.99 9.40 -13.34
C TRP A 11 -11.79 10.69 -14.15
N SER A 12 -11.32 11.75 -13.49
CA SER A 12 -10.96 13.01 -14.13
C SER A 12 -9.45 13.17 -14.14
N ASP A 13 -8.88 13.60 -15.26
CA ASP A 13 -7.43 13.77 -15.43
C ASP A 13 -7.14 15.17 -15.98
N ASP A 14 -6.38 15.97 -15.24
CA ASP A 14 -5.97 17.32 -15.66
C ASP A 14 -4.56 17.38 -16.28
N GLY A 15 -3.92 16.22 -16.48
CA GLY A 15 -2.55 16.10 -16.96
C GLY A 15 -1.49 16.02 -15.84
N THR A 16 -1.84 16.46 -14.63
CA THR A 16 -0.95 16.44 -13.46
C THR A 16 -1.50 15.55 -12.34
N THR A 17 -2.81 15.58 -12.18
CA THR A 17 -3.58 14.95 -11.11
C THR A 17 -4.69 14.12 -11.72
N LEU A 18 -4.77 12.87 -11.28
CA LEU A 18 -5.84 11.96 -11.63
C LEU A 18 -6.77 11.83 -10.42
N LYS A 19 -8.01 12.31 -10.55
CA LYS A 19 -9.02 12.32 -9.49
C LYS A 19 -10.00 11.16 -9.67
N ALA A 20 -10.06 10.29 -8.67
CA ALA A 20 -10.97 9.15 -8.64
C ALA A 20 -12.39 9.56 -8.19
N PRO A 21 -13.42 8.76 -8.51
CA PRO A 21 -14.81 9.01 -8.08
C PRO A 21 -15.00 9.15 -6.57
N ASN A 22 -14.13 8.55 -5.76
CA ASN A 22 -14.18 8.66 -4.30
C ASN A 22 -13.49 9.92 -3.75
N GLY A 23 -13.10 10.86 -4.61
CA GLY A 23 -12.53 12.15 -4.24
C GLY A 23 -11.04 12.15 -3.94
N ARG A 24 -10.39 10.99 -3.93
CA ARG A 24 -8.93 10.87 -3.74
C ARG A 24 -8.19 11.12 -5.05
N VAL A 25 -6.93 11.49 -4.91
CA VAL A 25 -6.07 11.89 -6.02
C VAL A 25 -4.87 10.95 -6.18
N VAL A 26 -4.41 10.82 -7.42
CA VAL A 26 -3.20 10.10 -7.80
C VAL A 26 -2.36 11.06 -8.65
N GLU A 27 -1.08 11.19 -8.32
CA GLU A 27 -0.20 12.20 -8.92
C GLU A 27 1.06 11.57 -9.52
N LYS A 28 1.83 12.36 -10.26
CA LYS A 28 3.20 12.04 -10.71
C LYS A 28 3.31 10.66 -11.37
N GLY A 29 4.22 9.81 -10.87
CA GLY A 29 4.52 8.49 -11.43
C GLY A 29 3.33 7.54 -11.34
N PHE A 30 2.55 7.58 -10.26
CA PHE A 30 1.39 6.71 -10.10
C PHE A 30 0.27 7.08 -11.07
N ARG A 31 0.05 8.38 -11.33
CA ARG A 31 -0.84 8.82 -12.41
C ARG A 31 -0.37 8.23 -13.73
N GLN A 32 0.91 8.43 -14.06
CA GLN A 32 1.48 7.97 -15.31
C GLN A 32 1.32 6.46 -15.48
N TRP A 33 1.52 5.68 -14.40
CA TRP A 33 1.29 4.25 -14.38
C TRP A 33 -0.15 3.90 -14.73
N ILE A 34 -1.13 4.49 -14.04
CA ILE A 34 -2.55 4.19 -14.25
C ILE A 34 -2.99 4.47 -15.70
N VAL A 35 -2.59 5.62 -16.28
CA VAL A 35 -3.07 6.01 -17.62
C VAL A 35 -2.34 5.32 -18.78
N THR A 36 -1.26 4.57 -18.50
CA THR A 36 -0.53 3.78 -19.52
C THR A 36 -0.66 2.28 -19.34
N HIS A 37 -1.33 1.82 -18.29
CA HIS A 37 -1.59 0.40 -18.04
C HIS A 37 -3.09 0.12 -18.14
N ASN A 38 -3.45 -1.16 -18.32
CA ASN A 38 -4.85 -1.56 -18.29
C ASN A 38 -5.35 -1.53 -16.84
N TRP A 39 -5.83 -0.37 -16.40
CA TRP A 39 -6.28 -0.15 -15.03
C TRP A 39 -7.79 -0.32 -14.90
N ASP A 40 -8.21 -1.19 -13.99
CA ASP A 40 -9.64 -1.36 -13.65
C ASP A 40 -10.18 -0.06 -13.00
N PRO A 41 -11.20 0.60 -13.58
CA PRO A 41 -11.82 1.78 -12.98
C PRO A 41 -12.33 1.60 -11.54
N ALA A 42 -12.62 0.36 -11.12
CA ALA A 42 -13.04 0.01 -9.77
C ALA A 42 -11.85 -0.19 -8.79
N ASN A 43 -10.61 -0.22 -9.27
CA ASN A 43 -9.42 -0.25 -8.44
C ASN A 43 -9.13 1.17 -7.89
N LEU A 44 -10.03 1.63 -7.01
CA LEU A 44 -10.03 2.97 -6.45
C LEU A 44 -8.91 3.11 -5.40
N PRO A 45 -8.26 4.28 -5.31
CA PRO A 45 -7.33 4.56 -4.22
C PRO A 45 -8.06 4.50 -2.88
N LEU A 46 -7.43 3.90 -1.87
CA LEU A 46 -7.93 3.84 -0.50
C LEU A 46 -7.38 4.98 0.37
N GLU A 47 -6.30 5.61 -0.09
CA GLU A 47 -5.61 6.72 0.54
C GLU A 47 -4.92 7.61 -0.51
N ASN A 48 -4.33 8.73 -0.08
CA ASN A 48 -3.43 9.52 -0.93
C ASN A 48 -2.00 8.94 -0.81
N GLU A 49 -1.14 9.22 -1.79
CA GLU A 49 0.28 8.84 -1.75
C GLU A 49 0.96 9.33 -0.46
N HIS A 50 1.78 8.48 0.15
CA HIS A 50 2.59 8.82 1.31
C HIS A 50 3.99 8.16 1.25
N GLY A 51 4.94 8.75 1.97
CA GLY A 51 6.28 8.17 2.14
C GLY A 51 6.28 7.06 3.18
N GLN A 52 6.98 5.97 2.91
CA GLN A 52 7.00 4.78 3.76
C GLN A 52 8.42 4.19 3.84
N THR A 53 8.86 3.77 5.03
CA THR A 53 10.14 3.08 5.24
C THR A 53 10.02 2.05 6.36
N PRO A 54 10.24 0.75 6.10
CA PRO A 54 10.46 0.15 4.78
C PRO A 54 9.19 0.20 3.93
N LEU A 55 9.33 0.25 2.59
CA LEU A 55 8.21 0.15 1.65
C LEU A 55 7.37 -1.11 1.93
N GLU A 56 8.06 -2.27 2.00
CA GLU A 56 7.44 -3.56 2.29
C GLU A 56 7.95 -4.11 3.63
N MET A 57 7.06 -4.46 4.55
CA MET A 57 7.44 -5.13 5.81
C MET A 57 7.98 -6.53 5.57
N SER A 58 7.49 -7.21 4.52
CA SER A 58 7.96 -8.52 4.09
C SER A 58 9.35 -8.50 3.46
N ASN A 59 9.85 -7.32 3.05
CA ASN A 59 11.18 -7.15 2.49
C ASN A 59 11.83 -5.81 2.91
N PRO A 60 12.27 -5.67 4.18
CA PRO A 60 12.85 -4.42 4.66
C PRO A 60 14.12 -3.99 3.92
N ALA A 61 14.82 -4.92 3.25
CA ALA A 61 15.99 -4.64 2.44
C ALA A 61 15.68 -3.82 1.17
N LEU A 62 14.41 -3.72 0.77
CA LEU A 62 13.97 -2.85 -0.33
C LEU A 62 14.20 -1.36 0.00
N GLY A 63 14.25 -1.01 1.29
CA GLY A 63 14.44 0.37 1.73
C GLY A 63 13.14 1.17 1.71
N GLY A 64 13.26 2.50 1.63
CA GLY A 64 12.13 3.43 1.66
C GLY A 64 11.75 3.98 0.28
N GLY A 65 10.56 4.56 0.22
CA GLY A 65 9.99 5.14 -0.99
C GLY A 65 8.63 5.77 -0.74
N THR A 66 7.80 5.82 -1.78
CA THR A 66 6.39 6.22 -1.64
C THR A 66 5.48 5.07 -2.05
N GLN A 67 4.29 5.04 -1.44
CA GLN A 67 3.25 4.09 -1.80
C GLN A 67 1.88 4.76 -1.84
N GLN A 68 0.96 4.15 -2.58
CA GLN A 68 -0.45 4.47 -2.51
C GLN A 68 -1.25 3.17 -2.61
N MET A 69 -2.09 2.91 -1.61
CA MET A 69 -2.95 1.72 -1.58
C MET A 69 -4.22 1.93 -2.41
N PHE A 70 -4.60 0.89 -3.14
CA PHE A 70 -5.84 0.79 -3.93
C PHE A 70 -6.63 -0.46 -3.53
N CYS A 71 -7.89 -0.56 -3.96
CA CYS A 71 -8.76 -1.69 -3.62
C CYS A 71 -8.16 -3.07 -3.98
N GLN A 72 -7.42 -3.17 -5.08
CA GLN A 72 -6.91 -4.43 -5.63
C GLN A 72 -5.37 -4.56 -5.59
N THR A 73 -4.64 -3.45 -5.41
CA THR A 73 -3.17 -3.43 -5.43
C THR A 73 -2.61 -2.28 -4.62
N VAL A 74 -1.29 -2.23 -4.47
CA VAL A 74 -0.55 -1.06 -3.96
C VAL A 74 0.49 -0.70 -5.01
N LEU A 75 0.51 0.58 -5.40
CA LEU A 75 1.61 1.09 -6.21
C LEU A 75 2.69 1.62 -5.30
N GLU A 76 3.93 1.27 -5.61
CA GLU A 76 5.13 1.69 -4.91
C GLU A 76 6.07 2.40 -5.86
N TRP A 77 6.85 3.33 -5.33
CA TRP A 77 7.94 3.96 -6.05
C TRP A 77 9.19 4.05 -5.20
N MET A 78 10.33 3.74 -5.81
CA MET A 78 11.65 4.04 -5.26
C MET A 78 12.61 4.46 -6.37
N PRO A 79 13.66 5.26 -6.08
CA PRO A 79 14.59 5.76 -7.10
C PRO A 79 15.23 4.64 -7.95
N ALA A 80 15.53 3.49 -7.34
CA ALA A 80 16.22 2.40 -8.02
C ALA A 80 15.32 1.59 -8.98
N ARG A 81 13.98 1.68 -8.85
CA ARG A 81 13.03 0.80 -9.57
C ARG A 81 11.98 1.56 -10.37
N GLY A 82 11.72 2.82 -10.06
CA GLY A 82 10.57 3.53 -10.60
C GLY A 82 9.26 3.06 -9.94
N VAL A 83 8.13 3.23 -10.62
CA VAL A 83 6.83 2.76 -10.15
C VAL A 83 6.68 1.27 -10.42
N PHE A 84 6.11 0.53 -9.48
CA PHE A 84 5.78 -0.89 -9.63
C PHE A 84 4.63 -1.28 -8.69
N GLU A 85 4.05 -2.45 -8.91
CA GLU A 85 3.06 -3.04 -8.01
C GLU A 85 3.76 -3.80 -6.87
N MET A 86 3.32 -3.55 -5.64
CA MET A 86 3.76 -4.28 -4.45
C MET A 86 3.45 -5.77 -4.57
N TRP A 87 4.29 -6.63 -3.97
CA TRP A 87 3.96 -8.04 -3.82
C TRP A 87 2.91 -8.28 -2.71
N THR A 88 1.68 -7.81 -2.95
CA THR A 88 0.61 -7.74 -1.94
C THR A 88 0.33 -9.07 -1.23
N GLY A 89 0.43 -10.21 -1.93
CA GLY A 89 0.27 -11.53 -1.31
C GLY A 89 1.35 -11.87 -0.27
N LYS A 90 2.61 -11.47 -0.51
CA LYS A 90 3.71 -11.65 0.45
C LYS A 90 3.55 -10.73 1.65
N GLU A 91 3.20 -9.47 1.40
CA GLU A 91 2.99 -8.49 2.45
C GLU A 91 1.83 -8.89 3.37
N PHE A 92 0.71 -9.31 2.79
CA PHE A 92 -0.44 -9.79 3.54
C PHE A 92 -0.12 -11.02 4.39
N LEU A 93 0.66 -11.97 3.86
CA LEU A 93 1.10 -13.13 4.63
C LEU A 93 2.01 -12.72 5.80
N ALA A 94 2.98 -11.82 5.57
CA ALA A 94 3.88 -11.34 6.60
C ALA A 94 3.12 -10.62 7.73
N LEU A 95 2.16 -9.76 7.38
CA LEU A 95 1.31 -9.05 8.33
C LEU A 95 0.43 -10.00 9.15
N ARG A 96 -0.15 -11.04 8.53
CA ARG A 96 -0.88 -12.10 9.25
C ARG A 96 0.01 -12.81 10.27
N GLN A 97 1.21 -13.22 9.86
CA GLN A 97 2.17 -13.87 10.78
C GLN A 97 2.63 -12.94 11.90
N GLN A 98 2.74 -11.63 11.65
CA GLN A 98 3.05 -10.65 12.68
C GLN A 98 1.89 -10.48 13.67
N LEU A 99 0.65 -10.43 13.18
CA LEU A 99 -0.54 -10.36 14.03
C LEU A 99 -0.66 -11.59 14.93
N ASP A 100 -0.42 -12.79 14.39
CA ASP A 100 -0.44 -14.04 15.16
C ASP A 100 0.60 -14.03 16.28
N ARG A 101 1.84 -13.61 15.98
CA ARG A 101 2.92 -13.49 16.97
C ARG A 101 2.57 -12.47 18.07
N LEU A 102 2.06 -11.30 17.69
CA LEU A 102 1.66 -10.28 18.66
C LEU A 102 0.52 -10.76 19.55
N THR A 103 -0.45 -11.48 18.99
CA THR A 103 -1.56 -12.07 19.74
C THR A 103 -1.05 -13.06 20.79
N GLN A 104 -0.14 -13.95 20.41
CA GLN A 104 0.50 -14.90 21.35
C GLN A 104 1.30 -14.18 22.44
N GLN A 105 2.03 -13.11 22.07
CA GLN A 105 2.79 -12.32 23.03
C GLN A 105 1.88 -11.62 24.05
N VAL A 106 0.77 -11.03 23.60
CA VAL A 106 -0.23 -10.41 24.48
C VAL A 106 -0.82 -11.44 25.46
N GLN A 107 -1.16 -12.64 24.99
CA GLN A 107 -1.67 -13.71 25.85
C GLN A 107 -0.65 -14.15 26.90
N SER A 108 0.62 -14.33 26.51
CA SER A 108 1.70 -14.69 27.43
C SER A 108 1.90 -13.62 28.51
N LEU A 109 1.92 -12.33 28.13
CA LEU A 109 2.04 -11.22 29.07
C LEU A 109 0.84 -11.13 30.03
N GLN A 110 -0.38 -11.38 29.55
CA GLN A 110 -1.57 -11.42 30.41
C GLN A 110 -1.52 -12.55 31.45
N GLN A 111 -1.02 -13.73 31.05
CA GLN A 111 -0.82 -14.85 31.98
C GLN A 111 0.23 -14.52 33.04
N GLN A 112 1.35 -13.92 32.65
CA GLN A 112 2.41 -13.47 33.57
C GLN A 112 1.91 -12.40 34.55
N LEU A 113 1.12 -11.44 34.08
CA LEU A 113 0.53 -10.42 34.95
C LEU A 113 -0.46 -11.02 35.95
N THR A 114 -1.22 -12.04 35.53
CA THR A 114 -2.17 -12.74 36.42
C THR A 114 -1.44 -13.53 37.50
N SER A 115 -0.37 -14.25 37.13
CA SER A 115 0.42 -14.99 38.11
C SER A 115 1.11 -14.07 39.11
N LEU A 116 1.70 -12.95 38.67
CA LEU A 116 2.34 -11.97 39.57
C LEU A 116 1.34 -11.34 40.56
N LYS A 117 0.12 -11.03 40.12
CA LYS A 117 -0.93 -10.47 40.99
C LYS A 117 -1.50 -11.48 41.98
N GLY A 118 -1.48 -12.77 41.66
CA GLY A 118 -1.92 -13.84 42.57
C GLY A 118 -0.92 -14.18 43.68
N HIS A 119 0.30 -13.64 43.64
CA HIS A 119 1.34 -13.83 44.66
C HIS A 119 1.54 -12.59 45.55
N ALA A 120 0.71 -11.55 45.39
CA ALA A 120 0.66 -10.34 46.22
C ALA A 120 -0.57 -10.39 47.13
#